data_AF-A0A9E2RHD3-F1
#
_entry.id   AF-A0A9E2RHD3-F1
#
_cell.length_a   1.000
_cell.length_b   1.000
_cell.length_c   1.000
_cell.angle_alpha   90.00
_cell.angle_beta   90.00
_cell.angle_gamma   90.00
#
_symmetry.space_group_name_H-M   'P 1'
#
loop_
_entity.id
_entity.type
_entity.pdbx_description
1 polymer ?
#
loop_
_entity_poly.entity_id
_entity_poly.type
_entity_poly.pdbx_seq_one_letter_code
_entity_poly.pdbx_strand_id
1 'polypeptide(L)' 'MSKSVAQLEQEARHLPTQDRALLAQHLIASIDPGEDVDAEAVWLEEAESRYQAYRQGKVTAKSADQVFREAKSQLT' A
#
# COMPACT_ATOMS: atom_id res chain seq x y z
N MET A 1 -34.26 -6.31 4.67
CA MET A 1 -33.27 -7.39 4.88
C MET A 1 -31.95 -6.90 4.34
N SER A 2 -30.88 -6.91 5.13
CA SER A 2 -29.53 -6.67 4.60
C SER A 2 -29.07 -7.89 3.78
N LYS A 3 -28.34 -7.65 2.70
CA LYS A 3 -27.69 -8.74 1.93
C LYS A 3 -26.58 -9.35 2.78
N SER A 4 -26.32 -10.65 2.62
CA SER A 4 -25.15 -11.28 3.24
C SER A 4 -23.86 -10.85 2.54
N VAL A 5 -22.72 -10.98 3.23
CA VAL A 5 -21.40 -10.70 2.63
C VAL A 5 -21.18 -11.52 1.35
N ALA A 6 -21.53 -12.82 1.38
CA ALA A 6 -21.40 -13.69 0.22
C ALA A 6 -22.23 -13.21 -1.00
N GLN A 7 -23.43 -12.68 -0.76
CA GLN A 7 -24.26 -12.10 -1.84
C GLN A 7 -23.63 -10.83 -2.42
N LEU A 8 -23.09 -9.96 -1.57
CA LEU A 8 -22.40 -8.73 -1.98
C LEU A 8 -21.11 -9.03 -2.76
N GLU A 9 -20.32 -10.02 -2.32
CA GLU A 9 -19.13 -10.47 -3.03
C GLU A 9 -19.47 -11.02 -4.42
N GLN A 10 -20.52 -11.84 -4.50
CA GLN A 10 -20.97 -12.38 -5.78
C GLN A 10 -21.38 -11.24 -6.72
N GLU A 11 -22.18 -10.28 -6.26
CA GLU A 11 -22.58 -9.12 -7.06
C GLU A 11 -21.37 -8.28 -7.51
N ALA A 12 -20.44 -7.99 -6.60
CA ALA A 12 -19.22 -7.24 -6.90
C ALA A 12 -18.36 -7.93 -7.97
N ARG A 13 -18.27 -9.27 -7.97
CA ARG A 13 -17.51 -10.02 -8.99
C ARG A 13 -18.08 -9.88 -10.41
N HIS A 14 -19.35 -9.55 -10.56
CA HIS A 14 -19.97 -9.34 -11.88
C HIS A 14 -19.69 -7.94 -12.44
N LEU A 15 -19.12 -7.02 -11.65
CA LEU A 15 -18.77 -5.69 -12.12
C LEU A 15 -17.54 -5.72 -13.04
N PRO A 16 -17.45 -4.79 -14.01
CA PRO A 16 -16.22 -4.51 -14.73
C PRO A 16 -15.05 -4.27 -13.78
N THR A 17 -13.82 -4.56 -14.23
CA THR A 17 -12.61 -4.44 -13.38
C THR A 17 -12.42 -3.04 -12.80
N GLN A 18 -12.75 -2.00 -13.55
CA GLN A 18 -12.65 -0.62 -13.08
C GLN A 18 -13.64 -0.32 -11.95
N ASP A 19 -14.89 -0.76 -12.09
CA ASP A 19 -15.94 -0.57 -11.08
C ASP A 19 -15.66 -1.38 -9.82
N ARG A 20 -15.10 -2.59 -9.95
CA ARG A 20 -14.62 -3.37 -8.80
C ARG A 20 -13.51 -2.65 -8.04
N ALA A 21 -12.55 -2.07 -8.75
CA ALA A 21 -11.45 -1.33 -8.13
C ALA A 21 -11.96 -0.09 -7.38
N LEU A 22 -12.91 0.64 -7.99
CA LEU A 22 -13.56 1.79 -7.34
C LEU A 22 -14.34 1.37 -6.09
N LEU A 23 -15.13 0.28 -6.17
CA LEU A 23 -15.86 -0.24 -5.01
C LEU A 23 -14.91 -0.67 -3.89
N ALA A 24 -13.80 -1.34 -4.22
CA ALA A 24 -12.78 -1.73 -3.25
C ALA A 24 -12.17 -0.50 -2.56
N GLN A 25 -11.84 0.56 -3.31
CA GLN A 25 -11.34 1.81 -2.75
C GLN A 25 -12.33 2.43 -1.76
N HIS A 26 -13.62 2.52 -2.10
CA HIS A 26 -14.64 3.06 -1.20
C HIS A 26 -14.82 2.22 0.06
N LEU A 27 -14.81 0.89 -0.05
CA LEU A 27 -14.93 0.00 1.10
C LEU A 27 -13.72 0.14 2.03
N ILE A 28 -12.50 0.22 1.49
CA ILE A 28 -11.29 0.45 2.28
C ILE A 28 -11.36 1.82 2.98
N ALA A 29 -11.69 2.88 2.25
CA ALA A 29 -11.84 4.23 2.83
C ALA A 29 -12.97 4.31 3.87
N SER A 30 -13.95 3.40 3.85
CA SER A 30 -15.03 3.39 4.85
C SER A 30 -14.60 2.82 6.20
N ILE A 31 -13.50 2.05 6.24
CA ILE A 31 -12.95 1.43 7.46
C ILE A 31 -11.58 2.00 7.83
N ASP A 32 -10.92 2.69 6.91
CA ASP A 32 -9.68 3.41 7.09
C ASP A 32 -10.00 4.91 7.09
N PRO A 33 -10.07 5.58 8.26
CA PRO A 33 -10.46 6.99 8.37
C PRO A 33 -9.46 7.94 7.70
N GLY A 34 -8.39 7.44 7.07
CA GLY A 34 -7.52 8.19 6.14
C GLY A 34 -6.52 9.12 6.81
N GLU A 35 -6.71 9.42 8.09
CA GLU A 35 -5.74 10.12 8.94
C GLU A 35 -5.20 9.15 9.98
N ASP A 36 -4.10 8.49 9.64
CA ASP A 36 -3.16 8.07 10.66
C ASP A 36 -2.39 9.33 11.09
N VAL A 37 -2.93 10.01 12.11
CA VAL A 37 -2.48 11.33 12.59
C VAL A 37 -0.98 11.34 12.92
N ASP A 38 -0.43 10.16 13.23
CA ASP A 38 0.97 9.98 13.60
C ASP A 38 1.83 9.36 12.49
N ALA A 39 1.24 8.99 11.34
CA ALA A 39 2.00 8.35 10.26
C ALA A 39 3.18 9.20 9.83
N GLU A 40 3.00 10.50 9.59
CA GLU A 40 4.10 11.37 9.17
C GLU A 40 5.25 11.38 10.19
N ALA A 41 4.94 11.42 11.49
CA ALA A 41 5.93 11.37 12.55
C ALA A 41 6.66 10.01 12.60
N VAL A 42 5.93 8.91 12.50
CA VAL A 42 6.49 7.54 12.48
C VAL A 42 7.37 7.34 11.24
N TRP A 43 6.94 7.84 10.08
CA TRP A 43 7.72 7.77 8.84
C TRP A 43 8.99 8.61 8.91
N LEU A 44 8.95 9.78 9.56
CA LEU A 44 10.12 10.62 9.78
C LEU A 44 11.14 9.93 10.70
N GLU A 45 10.67 9.35 11.81
CA GLU A 45 11.51 8.59 12.74
C GLU A 45 12.18 7.40 12.05
N GLU A 46 11.42 6.62 11.29
CA GLU A 46 11.95 5.48 10.54
C GLU A 46 12.94 5.90 9.45
N ALA A 47 12.69 7.00 8.75
CA ALA A 47 13.60 7.53 7.75
C ALA A 47 14.95 7.93 8.36
N GLU A 48 14.93 8.65 9.48
CA GLU A 48 16.15 9.06 10.19
C GLU A 48 16.90 7.84 10.75
N SER A 49 16.18 6.90 11.38
CA SER A 49 16.74 5.65 11.89
C SER A 49 17.48 4.86 10.80
N ARG A 50 16.84 4.69 9.62
CA ARG A 50 17.45 4.02 8.47
C ARG A 50 18.66 4.75 7.92
N TYR A 51 18.58 6.08 7.84
CA TYR A 51 19.69 6.90 7.37
C TYR A 51 20.91 6.77 8.30
N GLN A 52 20.71 6.81 9.62
CA GLN A 52 21.78 6.63 10.59
C GLN A 52 22.39 5.23 10.54
N ALA A 53 21.56 4.18 10.42
CA ALA A 53 22.04 2.81 10.28
C ALA A 53 22.89 2.62 9.01
N TYR A 54 22.50 3.24 7.89
CA TYR A 54 23.29 3.27 6.66
C TYR A 54 24.63 4.01 6.86
N ARG A 55 24.59 5.21 7.45
CA ARG A 55 25.80 6.02 7.76
C ARG A 55 26.79 5.29 8.66
N GLN A 56 26.29 4.44 9.57
CA GLN A 56 27.08 3.61 10.48
C GLN A 56 27.56 2.29 9.84
N GLY A 57 27.18 2.00 8.58
CA GLY A 57 27.53 0.77 7.89
C GLY A 57 26.77 -0.47 8.39
N LYS A 58 25.70 -0.30 9.18
CA LYS A 58 24.86 -1.39 9.69
C LYS A 58 23.89 -1.94 8.65
N VAL A 59 23.65 -1.17 7.58
CA VAL A 59 22.77 -1.55 6.46
C VAL A 59 23.50 -1.30 5.15
N THR A 60 23.38 -2.24 4.21
CA THR A 60 23.94 -2.11 2.86
C THR A 60 22.95 -1.46 1.91
N ALA A 61 23.44 -0.54 1.08
CA ALA A 61 22.63 0.07 0.02
C ALA A 61 22.68 -0.79 -1.26
N LYS A 62 21.57 -0.79 -2.00
CA LYS A 62 21.54 -1.25 -3.39
C LYS A 62 21.81 -0.07 -4.33
N SER A 63 22.43 -0.34 -5.47
CA SER A 63 22.56 0.69 -6.52
C SER A 63 21.19 1.09 -7.06
N ALA A 64 20.99 2.37 -7.35
CA ALA A 64 19.73 2.88 -7.90
C ALA A 64 19.33 2.14 -9.20
N ASP A 65 20.30 1.90 -10.09
CA ASP A 65 20.06 1.18 -11.35
C ASP A 65 19.54 -0.24 -11.14
N GLN A 66 20.06 -0.95 -10.12
CA GLN A 66 19.55 -2.27 -9.76
C GLN A 66 18.11 -2.18 -9.26
N VAL A 67 17.82 -1.24 -8.37
CA VAL A 67 16.47 -1.05 -7.80
C VAL A 67 15.46 -0.75 -8.90
N PHE A 68 15.77 0.16 -9.83
CA PHE A 68 14.87 0.50 -10.92
C PHE A 68 14.63 -0.66 -11.89
N ARG A 69 15.65 -1.47 -12.19
CA ARG A 69 15.49 -2.68 -13.00
C ARG A 69 14.58 -3.71 -12.32
N GLU A 70 14.82 -4.00 -11.04
CA GLU A 70 14.01 -4.94 -10.25
C GLU A 70 12.54 -4.48 -10.16
N ALA A 71 12.29 -3.19 -9.90
CA ALA A 71 10.95 -2.64 -9.83
C ALA A 71 10.21 -2.75 -11.17
N LYS A 72 10.90 -2.43 -12.28
CA LYS A 72 10.29 -2.50 -13.62
C LYS A 72 9.90 -3.93 -14.01
N SER A 73 10.69 -4.95 -13.65
CA SER A 73 10.37 -6.34 -13.97
C SER A 73 9.15 -6.89 -13.22
N GLN A 74 8.70 -6.24 -12.15
CA GLN A 74 7.51 -6.64 -11.38
C GLN A 74 6.21 -6.02 -11.93
N LEU A 75 6.32 -5.11 -12.90
CA LEU A 75 5.17 -4.43 -13.52
C LEU A 75 4.74 -5.05 -14.86
N THR A 76 5.48 -6.06 -15.33
CA THR A 76 5.29 -6.76 -16.62
C THR A 76 5.10 -8.24 -16.41
#